data_AF-A0A3D5PS74-F1
#
_entry.id   AF-A0A3D5PS74-F1
#
_cell.length_a   1.000
_cell.length_b   1.000
_cell.length_c   1.000
_cell.angle_alpha   90.00
_cell.angle_beta   90.00
_cell.angle_gamma   90.00
#
_symmetry.space_group_name_H-M   'P 1'
#
loop_
_entity.id
_entity.type
_entity.pdbx_description
1 polymer ?
#
loop_
_entity_poly.entity_id
_entity_poly.type
_entity_poly.pdbx_seq_one_letter_code
_entity_poly.pdbx_strand_id
1 'polypeptide(L)'
;MRMMDTVRTMFAVLANDKKPSDIELQDVALSRSDFNALKKAPEGSRERMVFMAERFGLSESQLNSEHWRAVDMARTCAQCGVAGSCEAFRKGRSSHFEPAQCPNAPQFSELTV
;
A
#
# COMPACT_ATOMS: atom_id res chain seq x y z
N MET A 1 -21.54 0.11 -15.58
CA MET A 1 -20.22 0.69 -15.24
C MET A 1 -19.41 -0.41 -14.58
N ARG A 2 -18.33 -0.89 -15.21
CA ARG A 2 -17.42 -1.84 -14.56
C ARG A 2 -16.63 -1.06 -13.51
N MET A 3 -16.86 -1.35 -12.24
CA MET A 3 -16.02 -0.87 -11.14
C MET A 3 -14.63 -1.47 -11.39
N MET A 4 -13.77 -0.74 -12.10
CA MET A 4 -12.37 -1.14 -12.27
C MET A 4 -11.74 -1.12 -10.88
N ASP A 5 -11.02 -2.18 -10.52
CA ASP A 5 -10.30 -2.31 -9.25
C ASP A 5 -9.45 -1.04 -9.03
N THR A 6 -9.95 -0.13 -8.19
CA THR A 6 -9.44 1.24 -8.04
C THR A 6 -8.03 1.23 -7.47
N VAL A 7 -7.69 0.24 -6.63
CA VAL A 7 -6.35 0.10 -6.05
C VAL A 7 -5.36 -0.44 -7.08
N ARG A 8 -5.75 -1.41 -7.90
CA ARG A 8 -4.94 -1.82 -9.05
C ARG A 8 -4.70 -0.66 -10.02
N THR A 9 -5.74 0.13 -10.27
CA THR A 9 -5.68 1.31 -11.14
C THR A 9 -4.77 2.39 -10.55
N MET A 10 -4.86 2.64 -9.25
CA MET A 10 -3.97 3.54 -8.50
C MET A 10 -2.50 3.12 -8.64
N PHE A 11 -2.17 1.85 -8.39
CA PHE A 11 -0.80 1.37 -8.54
C PHE A 11 -0.31 1.40 -10.00
N ALA A 12 -1.20 1.17 -10.98
CA ALA A 12 -0.87 1.35 -12.38
C ALA A 12 -0.59 2.82 -12.74
N VAL A 13 -1.35 3.76 -12.17
CA VAL A 13 -1.09 5.21 -12.30
C VAL A 13 0.27 5.59 -11.67
N LEU A 14 0.63 4.99 -10.54
CA LEU A 14 1.94 5.20 -9.89
C LEU A 14 3.11 4.62 -10.68
N ALA A 15 2.90 3.48 -11.35
CA ALA A 15 3.90 2.84 -12.21
C ALA A 15 4.06 3.53 -13.58
N ASN A 16 3.21 4.49 -13.92
CA ASN A 16 3.26 5.20 -15.20
C ASN A 16 4.28 6.36 -15.15
N ASP A 17 5.14 6.44 -16.17
CA ASP A 17 6.10 7.53 -16.33
C ASP A 17 5.42 8.87 -16.67
N LYS A 18 4.24 8.82 -17.30
CA LYS A 18 3.43 10.01 -17.57
C LYS A 18 2.90 10.59 -16.26
N LYS A 19 3.08 11.89 -16.06
CA LYS A 19 2.45 12.62 -14.95
C LYS A 19 0.93 12.68 -15.19
N PRO A 20 0.09 12.04 -14.34
CA PRO A 20 -1.36 12.11 -14.49
C PRO A 20 -1.87 13.52 -14.19
N SER A 21 -2.99 13.92 -14.80
CA SER A 21 -3.75 15.12 -14.46
C SER A 21 -4.44 14.99 -13.10
N ASP A 22 -4.93 16.10 -12.54
CA ASP A 22 -5.64 16.05 -11.25
C ASP A 22 -7.01 15.35 -11.36
N ILE A 23 -7.64 15.41 -12.54
CA ILE A 23 -8.89 14.67 -12.83
C ILE A 23 -8.62 13.16 -12.81
N GLU A 24 -7.59 12.70 -13.52
CA GLU A 24 -7.19 11.28 -13.52
C GLU A 24 -6.83 10.78 -12.12
N LEU A 25 -6.26 11.64 -11.26
CA LEU A 25 -6.00 11.30 -9.86
C LEU A 25 -7.28 11.24 -9.02
N GLN A 26 -8.21 12.17 -9.21
CA GLN A 26 -9.52 12.15 -8.54
C GLN A 26 -10.35 10.93 -8.91
N ASP A 27 -10.29 10.49 -10.17
CA ASP A 27 -10.99 9.28 -10.64
C ASP A 27 -10.51 8.01 -9.91
N VAL A 28 -9.28 8.02 -9.38
CA VAL A 28 -8.71 6.96 -8.54
C VAL A 28 -8.55 7.37 -7.08
N ALA A 29 -9.31 8.38 -6.64
CA ALA A 29 -9.35 8.91 -5.28
C ALA A 29 -7.96 9.20 -4.64
N LEU A 30 -7.01 9.63 -5.45
CA LEU A 30 -5.72 10.15 -5.01
C LEU A 30 -5.70 11.67 -5.03
N SER A 31 -5.12 12.29 -3.99
CA SER A 31 -4.67 13.67 -4.10
C SER A 31 -3.32 13.75 -4.84
N ARG A 32 -2.96 14.93 -5.34
CA ARG A 32 -1.62 15.17 -5.91
C ARG A 32 -0.50 14.90 -4.89
N SER A 33 -0.74 15.22 -3.62
CA SER A 33 0.19 14.93 -2.53
C SER A 33 0.38 13.43 -2.33
N ASP A 34 -0.70 12.64 -2.35
CA ASP A 34 -0.62 11.18 -2.18
C ASP A 34 0.11 10.55 -3.35
N PHE A 35 -0.21 10.96 -4.59
CA PHE A 35 0.51 10.52 -5.78
C PHE A 35 2.01 10.79 -5.67
N ASN A 36 2.41 11.99 -5.26
CA ASN A 36 3.83 12.35 -5.12
C ASN A 36 4.52 11.57 -3.99
N ALA A 37 3.83 11.33 -2.88
CA ALA A 37 4.35 10.55 -1.76
C ALA A 37 4.55 9.08 -2.17
N LEU A 38 3.56 8.50 -2.83
CA LEU A 38 3.58 7.11 -3.30
C LEU A 38 4.58 6.91 -4.45
N LYS A 39 4.75 7.90 -5.36
CA LYS A 39 5.77 7.85 -6.41
C LYS A 39 7.20 7.91 -5.88
N LYS A 40 7.39 8.53 -4.71
CA LYS A 40 8.68 8.56 -3.99
C LYS A 40 8.84 7.38 -3.01
N ALA A 41 7.84 6.50 -2.92
CA ALA A 41 7.92 5.36 -2.02
C ALA A 41 9.14 4.51 -2.39
N PRO A 42 9.89 3.98 -1.40
CA PRO A 42 10.99 3.08 -1.68
C PRO A 42 10.51 1.87 -2.50
N GLU A 43 11.37 1.35 -3.37
CA GLU A 43 11.11 0.10 -4.08
C GLU A 43 10.69 -1.01 -3.10
N GLY A 44 9.78 -1.88 -3.52
CA GLY A 44 9.24 -2.93 -2.67
C GLY A 44 8.12 -2.48 -1.72
N SER A 45 7.71 -1.20 -1.69
CA SER A 45 6.67 -0.73 -0.75
C SER A 45 5.34 -1.42 -0.94
N ARG A 46 4.92 -1.64 -2.20
CA ARG A 46 3.68 -2.34 -2.52
C ARG A 46 3.76 -3.80 -2.08
N GLU A 47 4.86 -4.47 -2.42
CA GLU A 47 5.13 -5.87 -2.11
C GLU A 47 5.17 -6.08 -0.59
N ARG A 48 5.76 -5.16 0.17
CA ARG A 48 5.72 -5.17 1.63
C ARG A 48 4.29 -5.00 2.15
N MET A 49 3.52 -4.06 1.62
CA MET A 49 2.14 -3.84 2.07
C MET A 49 1.27 -5.07 1.85
N VAL A 50 1.31 -5.67 0.66
CA VAL A 50 0.56 -6.90 0.35
C VAL A 50 1.01 -8.06 1.22
N PHE A 51 2.33 -8.26 1.33
CA PHE A 51 2.90 -9.29 2.19
C PHE A 51 2.47 -9.14 3.66
N MET A 52 2.44 -7.92 4.18
CA MET A 52 1.99 -7.67 5.54
C MET A 52 0.50 -7.96 5.69
N ALA A 53 -0.33 -7.51 4.74
CA ALA A 53 -1.77 -7.76 4.75
C ALA A 53 -2.09 -9.26 4.88
N GLU A 54 -1.38 -10.11 4.14
CA GLU A 54 -1.54 -11.58 4.22
C GLU A 54 -1.27 -12.13 5.62
N ARG A 55 -0.32 -11.55 6.38
CA ARG A 55 -0.01 -12.00 7.76
C ARG A 55 -1.06 -11.60 8.78
N PHE A 56 -1.91 -10.65 8.42
CA PHE A 56 -3.09 -10.31 9.20
C PHE A 56 -4.35 -11.06 8.71
N GLY A 57 -4.26 -11.87 7.65
CA GLY A 57 -5.38 -12.63 7.10
C GLY A 57 -6.15 -11.93 5.99
N LEU A 58 -5.63 -10.83 5.44
CA LEU A 58 -6.23 -10.13 4.30
C LEU A 58 -5.65 -10.63 2.99
N SER A 59 -6.53 -10.94 2.04
CA SER A 59 -6.16 -11.07 0.63
C SER A 59 -5.89 -9.71 0.01
N GLU A 60 -5.08 -9.67 -1.06
CA GLU A 60 -4.89 -8.47 -1.87
C GLU A 60 -6.23 -7.92 -2.40
N SER A 61 -7.18 -8.78 -2.75
CA SER A 61 -8.52 -8.35 -3.18
C SER A 61 -9.32 -7.63 -2.10
N GLN A 62 -9.21 -8.06 -0.83
CA GLN A 62 -9.88 -7.38 0.30
C GLN A 62 -9.20 -6.04 0.61
N LEU A 63 -7.88 -5.98 0.51
CA LEU A 63 -7.15 -4.72 0.61
C LEU A 63 -7.58 -3.75 -0.50
N ASN A 64 -7.80 -4.26 -1.71
CA ASN A 64 -8.21 -3.46 -2.86
C ASN A 64 -9.66 -2.95 -2.80
N SER A 65 -10.57 -3.67 -2.12
CA SER A 65 -11.97 -3.22 -1.98
C SER A 65 -12.11 -2.01 -1.07
N GLU A 66 -11.16 -1.78 -0.16
CA GLU A 66 -11.16 -0.71 0.83
C GLU A 66 -10.25 0.44 0.40
N HIS A 67 -10.62 1.07 -0.71
CA HIS A 67 -9.76 1.98 -1.45
C HIS A 67 -9.11 3.09 -0.60
N TRP A 68 -9.90 3.84 0.18
CA TRP A 68 -9.37 4.94 1.01
C TRP A 68 -8.37 4.44 2.06
N ARG A 69 -8.68 3.33 2.71
CA ARG A 69 -7.78 2.70 3.69
C ARG A 69 -6.50 2.19 3.01
N ALA A 70 -6.60 1.64 1.80
CA ALA A 70 -5.43 1.19 1.05
C ALA A 70 -4.47 2.34 0.69
N VAL A 71 -5.00 3.52 0.35
CA VAL A 71 -4.18 4.73 0.10
C VAL A 71 -3.46 5.16 1.38
N ASP A 72 -4.17 5.24 2.51
CA ASP A 72 -3.58 5.63 3.79
C ASP A 72 -2.52 4.63 4.28
N MET A 73 -2.78 3.33 4.11
CA MET A 73 -1.82 2.27 4.40
C MET A 73 -0.60 2.35 3.48
N ALA A 74 -0.78 2.62 2.19
CA ALA A 74 0.32 2.74 1.25
C ALA A 74 1.21 3.95 1.59
N ARG A 75 0.60 5.09 1.97
CA ARG A 75 1.33 6.27 2.43
C ARG A 75 2.13 5.98 3.70
N THR A 76 1.50 5.32 4.66
CA THR A 76 2.15 4.93 5.93
C THR A 76 3.30 3.96 5.67
N CYS A 77 3.13 2.97 4.79
CA CYS A 77 4.17 2.01 4.44
C CYS A 77 5.36 2.69 3.75
N ALA A 78 5.10 3.60 2.81
CA ALA A 78 6.13 4.35 2.08
C ALA A 78 7.02 5.21 2.99
N GLN A 79 6.51 5.60 4.16
CA GLN A 79 7.16 6.54 5.09
C GLN A 79 7.56 5.87 6.41
N CYS A 80 7.33 4.57 6.57
CA CYS A 80 7.59 3.90 7.85
C CYS A 80 9.10 3.76 8.14
N GLY A 81 9.48 4.01 9.40
CA GLY A 81 10.87 3.87 9.86
C GLY A 81 11.38 2.43 9.94
N VAL A 82 10.53 1.44 9.69
CA VAL A 82 10.85 -0.01 9.82
C VAL A 82 10.93 -0.74 8.48
N ALA A 83 10.90 -0.02 7.35
CA ALA A 83 10.83 -0.60 6.00
C ALA A 83 11.96 -1.60 5.71
N GLY A 84 13.19 -1.33 6.16
CA GLY A 84 14.34 -2.23 5.97
C GLY A 84 14.19 -3.57 6.70
N SER A 85 13.74 -3.53 7.97
CA SER A 85 13.50 -4.74 8.76
C SER A 85 12.32 -5.54 8.22
N CYS A 86 11.25 -4.86 7.79
CA CYS A 86 10.11 -5.49 7.12
C CYS A 86 10.52 -6.16 5.80
N GLU A 87 11.38 -5.52 5.01
CA GLU A 87 11.90 -6.10 3.77
C GLU A 87 12.80 -7.32 4.03
N ALA A 88 13.62 -7.29 5.07
CA ALA A 88 14.41 -8.43 5.49
C ALA A 88 13.51 -9.61 5.92
N PHE A 89 12.50 -9.33 6.74
CA PHE A 89 11.48 -10.30 7.15
C PHE A 89 10.76 -10.92 5.94
N ARG A 90 10.28 -10.08 5.01
CA ARG A 90 9.62 -10.51 3.76
C ARG A 90 10.48 -11.45 2.93
N LYS A 91 11.79 -11.18 2.87
CA LYS A 91 12.77 -12.00 2.14
C LYS A 91 13.26 -13.24 2.91
N GLY A 92 12.70 -13.52 4.09
CA GLY A 92 13.12 -14.64 4.94
C GLY A 92 14.52 -14.47 5.53
N ARG A 93 15.05 -13.25 5.57
CA ARG A 93 16.33 -12.93 6.21
C ARG A 93 16.11 -12.69 7.70
N SER A 94 17.15 -12.94 8.49
CA SER A 94 17.10 -12.66 9.93
C SER A 94 16.75 -11.20 10.18
N SER A 95 15.62 -10.99 10.85
CA SER A 95 15.14 -9.71 11.32
C SER A 95 14.45 -9.95 12.66
N HIS A 96 14.67 -9.10 13.66
CA HIS A 96 13.84 -9.10 14.88
C HIS A 96 12.47 -8.44 14.65
N PHE A 97 11.99 -8.48 13.41
CA PHE A 97 10.76 -7.82 12.98
C PHE A 97 9.60 -8.80 13.08
N GLU A 98 8.54 -8.39 13.77
CA GLU A 98 7.28 -9.10 13.90
C GLU A 98 6.15 -8.31 13.24
N PRO A 99 5.12 -8.96 12.66
CA PRO A 99 4.02 -8.28 12.00
C PRO A 99 3.35 -7.17 12.81
N ALA A 100 3.24 -7.34 14.12
CA ALA A 100 2.66 -6.35 15.04
C ALA A 100 3.45 -5.02 15.11
N GLN A 101 4.71 -5.00 14.66
CA GLN A 101 5.54 -3.78 14.60
C GLN A 101 5.32 -2.99 13.31
N CYS A 102 4.53 -3.51 12.36
CA CYS A 102 4.12 -2.75 11.18
C CYS A 102 3.19 -1.60 11.61
N PRO A 103 3.45 -0.33 11.20
CA PRO A 103 2.56 0.78 11.54
C PRO A 103 1.14 0.65 10.96
N ASN A 104 0.95 -0.18 9.92
CA ASN A 104 -0.37 -0.50 9.37
C ASN A 104 -1.08 -1.65 10.11
N ALA A 105 -0.46 -2.30 11.09
CA ALA A 105 -1.02 -3.45 11.80
C ALA A 105 -2.46 -3.19 12.33
N PRO A 106 -2.78 -2.03 12.94
CA PRO A 106 -4.14 -1.74 13.38
C PRO A 106 -5.14 -1.74 12.22
N GLN A 107 -4.79 -1.08 11.11
CA GLN A 107 -5.66 -0.97 9.94
C GLN A 107 -5.89 -2.32 9.26
N PHE A 108 -4.88 -3.18 9.19
CA PHE A 108 -5.05 -4.54 8.68
C PHE A 108 -6.00 -5.36 9.57
N SER A 109 -5.86 -5.24 10.88
CA SER A 109 -6.67 -5.98 11.85
C SER A 109 -8.14 -5.56 11.80
N GLU A 110 -8.41 -4.27 11.55
CA GLU A 110 -9.77 -3.73 11.38
C GLU A 110 -10.48 -4.23 10.12
N LEU A 111 -9.74 -4.67 9.11
CA LEU A 111 -10.33 -5.16 7.85
C LEU A 111 -10.59 -6.67 7.84
N THR A 112 -10.05 -7.41 8.81
CA THR A 112 -10.26 -8.86 8.95
C THR A 112 -11.48 -9.26 9.77
N VAL A 113 -12.25 -8.28 10.27
CA VAL A 113 -13.41 -8.49 11.15
C VAL A 113 -14.67 -8.82 10.37
#